data_AF-A0A392QVD5-F1
#
_entry.id   AF-A0A392QVD5-F1
#
_cell.length_a   1.000
_cell.length_b   1.000
_cell.length_c   1.000
_cell.angle_alpha   90.00
_cell.angle_beta   90.00
_cell.angle_gamma   90.00
#
_symmetry.space_group_name_H-M   'P 1'
#
loop_
_entity.id
_entity.type
_entity.pdbx_description
1 polymer ?
#
loop_
_entity_poly.entity_id
_entity_poly.type
_entity_poly.pdbx_seq_one_letter_code
_entity_poly.pdbx_strand_id
1 'polypeptide(L)'
;MACAEAVEQNNLTVAEALVKQIGYLAVSQEGAMRKVATYFAEGLARRIYGVFPQVSISDSLQIHFYETCPYLKFAHFTANQAILEAFQGKSRVHVIDFSINQGMQWAALMQALALRPGCSKKKKNLLYVLVVHLLFVSPELVHRRLITPIIFW
;
A
#
# COMPACT_ATOMS: atom_id res chain seq x y z
N MET A 1 -10.33 24.30 3.52
CA MET A 1 -10.47 24.52 2.07
C MET A 1 -9.76 25.78 1.62
N ALA A 2 -10.12 26.97 2.13
CA ALA A 2 -9.46 28.24 1.79
C ALA A 2 -7.91 28.23 1.81
N CYS A 3 -7.28 27.54 2.78
CA CYS A 3 -5.82 27.40 2.81
C CYS A 3 -5.27 26.66 1.59
N ALA A 4 -5.94 25.59 1.14
CA ALA A 4 -5.51 24.82 -0.02
C ALA A 4 -5.65 25.62 -1.32
N GLU A 5 -6.74 26.39 -1.46
CA GLU A 5 -6.96 27.31 -2.58
C GLU A 5 -5.87 28.39 -2.63
N ALA A 6 -5.51 28.98 -1.49
CA ALA A 6 -4.42 29.96 -1.42
C ALA A 6 -3.06 29.36 -1.82
N VAL A 7 -2.79 28.10 -1.43
CA VAL A 7 -1.59 27.37 -1.86
C VAL A 7 -1.59 27.12 -3.37
N GLU A 8 -2.74 26.73 -3.94
CA GLU A 8 -2.88 26.50 -5.39
C GLU A 8 -2.68 27.78 -6.21
N GLN A 9 -3.20 28.90 -5.72
CA GLN A 9 -3.02 30.23 -6.34
C GLN A 9 -1.63 30.83 -6.11
N ASN A 10 -0.71 30.08 -5.47
CA ASN A 10 0.62 30.54 -5.07
C ASN A 10 0.60 31.81 -4.19
N ASN A 11 -0.52 32.05 -3.48
CA ASN A 11 -0.67 33.15 -2.54
C ASN A 11 -0.17 32.71 -1.16
N LEU A 12 1.16 32.63 -1.03
CA LEU A 12 1.82 32.06 0.15
C LEU A 12 1.55 32.87 1.42
N THR A 13 1.39 34.20 1.32
CA THR A 13 1.08 35.06 2.47
C THR A 13 -0.26 34.68 3.11
N VAL A 14 -1.30 34.50 2.29
CA VAL A 14 -2.63 34.07 2.79
C VAL A 14 -2.59 32.61 3.25
N ALA A 15 -1.90 31.74 2.52
CA ALA A 15 -1.76 30.33 2.89
C ALA A 15 -1.09 30.15 4.26
N GLU A 16 -0.02 30.90 4.55
CA GLU A 16 0.67 30.85 5.84
C GLU A 16 -0.20 31.34 7.00
N ALA A 17 -1.02 32.37 6.78
CA ALA A 17 -1.95 32.83 7.81
C ALA A 17 -3.03 31.77 8.11
N LEU A 18 -3.59 31.18 7.05
CA LEU A 18 -4.65 30.19 7.17
C LEU A 18 -4.14 28.88 7.79
N VAL A 19 -2.94 28.41 7.45
CA VAL A 19 -2.41 27.16 8.04
C VAL A 19 -2.16 27.30 9.54
N LYS A 20 -1.68 28.48 10.00
CA LYS A 20 -1.53 28.79 11.43
C LYS A 20 -2.88 28.80 12.15
N GLN A 21 -3.90 29.40 11.52
CA GLN A 21 -5.26 29.42 12.06
C GLN A 21 -5.85 28.01 12.18
N ILE A 22 -5.66 27.14 11.17
CA ILE A 22 -6.10 25.74 11.24
C ILE A 22 -5.41 25.03 12.40
N GLY A 23 -4.11 25.23 12.58
CA GLY A 23 -3.35 24.65 13.70
C GLY A 23 -3.93 25.03 15.07
N TYR A 24 -4.28 26.30 15.26
CA TYR A 24 -4.93 26.77 16.50
C TYR A 24 -6.32 26.13 16.70
N LEU A 25 -7.15 26.13 15.65
CA LEU A 25 -8.51 25.58 15.72
C LEU A 25 -8.53 24.05 15.87
N ALA A 26 -7.51 23.35 15.38
CA ALA A 26 -7.42 21.90 15.51
C ALA A 26 -7.36 21.47 16.99
N VAL A 27 -6.69 22.25 17.85
CA VAL A 27 -6.57 21.97 19.29
C VAL A 27 -7.95 21.93 19.96
N SER A 28 -8.88 22.79 19.55
CA SER A 28 -10.22 22.86 20.11
C SER A 28 -11.18 21.78 19.58
N GLN A 29 -10.81 21.06 18.51
CA GLN A 29 -11.62 19.95 18.01
C GLN A 29 -11.47 18.73 18.91
N GLU A 30 -12.43 17.82 18.92
CA GLU A 30 -12.33 16.55 19.64
C GLU A 30 -12.39 15.34 18.68
N GLY A 31 -11.94 14.19 19.17
CA GLY A 31 -12.03 12.92 18.45
C GLY A 31 -11.32 12.92 17.09
N ALA A 32 -12.00 12.40 16.07
CA ALA A 32 -11.44 12.23 14.72
C ALA A 32 -11.09 13.58 14.05
N MET A 33 -11.89 14.62 14.29
CA MET A 33 -11.71 15.91 13.62
C MET A 33 -10.43 16.62 14.05
N ARG A 34 -9.99 16.47 15.31
CA ARG A 34 -8.67 16.93 15.76
C ARG A 34 -7.57 16.33 14.91
N LYS A 35 -7.58 15.01 14.71
CA LYS A 35 -6.56 14.28 13.92
C LYS A 35 -6.57 14.74 12.46
N VAL A 36 -7.75 14.80 11.85
CA VAL A 36 -7.90 15.24 10.45
C VAL A 36 -7.35 16.66 10.28
N ALA A 37 -7.81 17.62 11.09
CA ALA A 37 -7.37 19.00 10.98
C ALA A 37 -5.84 19.15 11.18
N THR A 38 -5.27 18.45 12.16
CA THR A 38 -3.82 18.47 12.42
C THR A 38 -3.01 17.92 11.23
N TYR A 39 -3.35 16.74 10.70
CA TYR A 39 -2.60 16.15 9.58
C TYR A 39 -2.76 16.93 8.27
N PHE A 40 -3.93 17.51 8.02
CA PHE A 40 -4.13 18.39 6.86
C PHE A 40 -3.33 19.70 7.01
N ALA A 41 -3.29 20.31 8.19
CA ALA A 41 -2.48 21.50 8.44
C ALA A 41 -0.99 21.20 8.22
N GLU A 42 -0.50 20.06 8.73
CA GLU A 42 0.88 19.62 8.53
C GLU A 42 1.20 19.37 7.04
N GLY A 43 0.32 18.69 6.32
CA GLY A 43 0.48 18.45 4.88
C GLY A 43 0.52 19.74 4.06
N LEU A 44 -0.32 20.72 4.40
CA LEU A 44 -0.34 22.04 3.76
C LEU A 44 0.93 22.84 4.10
N ALA A 45 1.37 22.83 5.36
CA ALA A 45 2.61 23.49 5.77
C ALA A 45 3.82 22.93 5.02
N ARG A 46 3.92 21.59 4.92
CA ARG A 46 4.98 20.93 4.13
C ARG A 46 4.97 21.37 2.67
N ARG A 47 3.79 21.51 2.06
CA ARG A 47 3.65 22.01 0.69
C ARG A 47 4.07 23.47 0.54
N ILE A 48 3.69 24.34 1.49
CA ILE A 48 4.07 25.77 1.51
C ILE A 48 5.59 25.92 1.61
N TYR A 49 6.23 25.15 2.49
CA TYR A 49 7.68 25.23 2.74
C TYR A 49 8.52 24.33 1.83
N GLY A 50 7.91 23.59 0.90
CA GLY A 50 8.63 22.70 -0.02
C GLY A 50 9.34 21.52 0.67
N VAL A 51 8.84 21.06 1.81
CA VAL A 51 9.44 19.99 2.60
C VAL A 51 8.81 18.64 2.26
N PHE A 52 9.60 17.75 1.66
CA PHE A 52 9.15 16.41 1.25
C PHE A 52 9.97 15.34 1.98
N PRO A 53 9.57 14.92 3.20
CA PRO A 53 10.28 13.87 3.90
C PRO A 53 10.12 12.54 3.16
N GLN A 54 11.19 11.73 3.15
CA GLN A 54 11.10 10.34 2.77
C GLN A 54 10.29 9.60 3.84
N VAL A 55 9.05 9.24 3.52
CA VAL A 55 8.19 8.49 4.43
C VAL A 55 8.49 7.01 4.27
N SER A 56 9.18 6.43 5.25
CA SER A 56 9.23 4.97 5.40
C SER A 56 8.10 4.53 6.33
N ILE A 57 7.21 3.70 5.82
CA ILE A 57 6.23 3.02 6.66
C ILE A 57 6.96 1.85 7.31
N SER A 58 6.98 1.80 8.65
CA SER A 58 7.61 0.68 9.35
C SER A 58 6.82 -0.61 9.15
N ASP A 59 7.52 -1.74 9.06
CA ASP A 59 6.89 -3.07 8.96
C ASP A 59 5.93 -3.31 10.14
N SER A 60 6.28 -2.81 11.33
CA SER A 60 5.42 -2.90 12.53
C SER A 60 4.08 -2.19 12.35
N LEU A 61 4.06 -1.02 11.72
CA LEU A 61 2.83 -0.27 11.46
C LEU A 61 1.99 -0.97 10.39
N GLN A 62 2.62 -1.55 9.36
CA GLN A 62 1.93 -2.32 8.33
C GLN A 62 1.26 -3.57 8.91
N ILE A 63 2.00 -4.34 9.72
CA ILE A 63 1.48 -5.53 10.40
C ILE A 63 0.31 -5.14 11.31
N HIS A 64 0.48 -4.11 12.15
CA HIS A 64 -0.57 -3.67 13.05
C HIS A 64 -1.83 -3.21 12.30
N PHE A 65 -1.68 -2.49 11.19
CA PHE A 65 -2.81 -2.10 10.34
C PHE A 65 -3.51 -3.33 9.73
N TYR A 66 -2.75 -4.32 9.26
CA TYR A 66 -3.29 -5.58 8.74
C TYR A 66 -4.06 -6.37 9.80
N GLU A 67 -3.57 -6.37 11.04
CA GLU A 67 -4.21 -7.08 12.15
C GLU A 67 -5.51 -6.41 12.59
N THR A 68 -5.50 -5.08 12.72
CA THR A 68 -6.61 -4.29 13.29
C THR A 68 -7.69 -3.92 12.30
N CYS A 69 -7.35 -3.75 11.01
CA CYS A 69 -8.29 -3.26 9.99
C CYS A 69 -8.69 -4.38 9.00
N PRO A 70 -9.98 -4.50 8.63
CA PRO A 70 -10.43 -5.56 7.74
C PRO A 70 -10.12 -5.30 6.27
N TYR A 71 -9.74 -4.08 5.89
CA TYR A 71 -9.64 -3.66 4.49
C TYR A 71 -8.67 -4.50 3.66
N LEU A 72 -7.44 -4.67 4.15
CA LEU A 72 -6.42 -5.44 3.44
C LEU A 72 -6.74 -6.94 3.42
N LYS A 73 -7.22 -7.49 4.55
CA LYS A 73 -7.67 -8.88 4.64
C LYS A 73 -8.81 -9.19 3.66
N PHE A 74 -9.78 -8.29 3.55
CA PHE A 74 -10.89 -8.40 2.61
C PHE A 74 -10.40 -8.35 1.17
N ALA A 75 -9.54 -7.39 0.82
CA ALA A 75 -8.96 -7.29 -0.51
C ALA A 75 -8.15 -8.56 -0.89
N HIS A 76 -7.29 -9.04 0.02
CA HIS A 76 -6.53 -10.27 -0.17
C HIS A 76 -7.43 -11.50 -0.32
N PHE A 77 -8.47 -11.63 0.51
CA PHE A 77 -9.42 -12.74 0.41
C PHE A 77 -10.13 -12.76 -0.94
N THR A 78 -10.69 -11.62 -1.36
CA THR A 78 -11.40 -11.50 -2.63
C THR A 78 -10.46 -11.75 -3.82
N ALA A 79 -9.24 -11.20 -3.79
CA ALA A 79 -8.24 -11.46 -4.82
C ALA A 79 -7.84 -12.94 -4.88
N ASN A 80 -7.58 -13.57 -3.72
CA ASN A 80 -7.22 -14.97 -3.66
C ASN A 80 -8.35 -15.88 -4.15
N GLN A 81 -9.62 -15.56 -3.89
CA GLN A 81 -10.75 -16.29 -4.45
C GLN A 81 -10.78 -16.21 -5.98
N ALA A 82 -10.65 -15.01 -6.54
CA ALA A 82 -10.59 -14.83 -8.00
C ALA A 82 -9.42 -15.61 -8.63
N ILE A 83 -8.26 -15.64 -7.96
CA ILE A 83 -7.11 -16.43 -8.41
C ILE A 83 -7.41 -17.94 -8.34
N LEU A 84 -8.00 -18.43 -7.25
CA LEU A 84 -8.37 -19.85 -7.09
C LEU A 84 -9.38 -20.32 -8.15
N GLU A 85 -10.32 -19.45 -8.50
CA GLU A 85 -11.25 -19.66 -9.61
C GLU A 85 -10.52 -19.72 -10.95
N ALA A 86 -9.57 -18.81 -11.20
CA ALA A 86 -8.75 -18.82 -12.41
C ALA A 86 -7.88 -20.09 -12.55
N PHE A 87 -7.53 -20.75 -11.43
CA PHE A 87 -6.86 -22.06 -11.44
C PHE A 87 -7.77 -23.22 -11.93
N GLN A 88 -9.10 -23.06 -11.98
CA GLN A 88 -9.99 -24.12 -12.44
C GLN A 88 -9.67 -24.53 -13.89
N GLY A 89 -9.31 -25.80 -14.08
CA GLY A 89 -8.94 -26.34 -15.38
C GLY A 89 -7.57 -25.88 -15.91
N LYS A 90 -6.77 -25.16 -15.12
CA LYS A 90 -5.43 -24.69 -15.50
C LYS A 90 -4.36 -25.40 -14.67
N SER A 91 -3.26 -25.79 -15.33
CA SER A 91 -2.08 -26.37 -14.66
C SER A 91 -1.09 -25.30 -14.15
N ARG A 92 -1.21 -24.07 -14.64
CA ARG A 92 -0.29 -22.97 -14.32
C ARG A 92 -1.05 -21.65 -14.27
N VAL A 93 -0.73 -20.81 -13.30
CA VAL A 93 -1.17 -19.41 -13.20
C VAL A 93 0.03 -18.55 -12.85
N HIS A 94 0.13 -17.38 -13.50
CA HIS A 94 1.15 -16.38 -13.21
C HIS A 94 0.46 -15.14 -12.65
N VAL A 95 0.87 -14.72 -11.47
CA VAL A 95 0.36 -13.54 -10.78
C VAL A 95 1.45 -12.48 -10.77
N ILE A 96 1.09 -11.27 -11.19
CA ILE A 96 1.96 -10.09 -11.12
C ILE A 96 1.43 -9.24 -9.97
N ASP A 97 2.21 -9.15 -8.91
CA ASP A 97 1.90 -8.42 -7.70
C ASP A 97 2.62 -7.07 -7.70
N PHE A 98 1.85 -5.98 -7.74
CA PHE A 98 2.35 -4.62 -7.65
C PHE A 98 2.30 -4.06 -6.21
N SER A 99 1.86 -4.86 -5.24
CA SER A 99 1.83 -4.46 -3.85
C SER A 99 3.24 -4.38 -3.27
N ILE A 100 3.45 -3.40 -2.39
CA ILE A 100 4.73 -3.15 -1.74
C ILE A 100 4.72 -3.89 -0.39
N ASN A 101 5.69 -4.79 -0.20
CA ASN A 101 6.13 -5.37 1.08
C ASN A 101 5.11 -6.25 1.85
N GLN A 102 4.08 -6.82 1.22
CA GLN A 102 3.12 -7.68 1.92
C GLN A 102 3.05 -9.10 1.36
N GLY A 103 4.00 -9.95 1.76
CA GLY A 103 3.94 -11.40 1.49
C GLY A 103 2.74 -12.12 2.15
N MET A 104 1.99 -11.42 3.01
CA MET A 104 0.87 -11.97 3.79
C MET A 104 -0.28 -12.51 2.93
N GLN A 105 -0.56 -11.90 1.77
CA GLN A 105 -1.59 -12.40 0.85
C GLN A 105 -1.27 -13.82 0.36
N TRP A 106 0.00 -14.04 -0.01
CA TRP A 106 0.43 -15.24 -0.72
C TRP A 106 0.47 -16.47 0.18
N ALA A 107 0.78 -16.31 1.47
CA ALA A 107 0.74 -17.41 2.44
C ALA A 107 -0.64 -18.07 2.49
N ALA A 108 -1.72 -17.27 2.56
CA ALA A 108 -3.09 -17.78 2.57
C ALA A 108 -3.49 -18.45 1.24
N LEU A 109 -3.07 -17.88 0.09
CA LEU A 109 -3.33 -18.48 -1.22
C LEU A 109 -2.63 -19.84 -1.37
N MET A 110 -1.38 -19.94 -0.95
CA MET A 110 -0.61 -21.19 -1.01
C MET A 110 -1.26 -22.30 -0.18
N GLN A 111 -1.71 -21.97 1.04
CA GLN A 111 -2.43 -22.92 1.87
C GLN A 111 -3.74 -23.39 1.20
N ALA A 112 -4.51 -22.47 0.61
CA ALA A 112 -5.74 -22.81 -0.09
C ALA A 112 -5.50 -23.70 -1.32
N LEU A 113 -4.43 -23.45 -2.09
CA LEU A 113 -4.03 -24.29 -3.23
C LEU A 113 -3.60 -25.69 -2.80
N ALA A 114 -2.88 -25.81 -1.67
CA ALA A 114 -2.41 -27.08 -1.14
C ALA A 114 -3.57 -27.99 -0.65
N LEU A 115 -4.63 -27.39 -0.12
CA LEU A 115 -5.80 -28.12 0.42
C LEU A 115 -6.85 -28.48 -0.63
N ARG A 116 -6.67 -28.07 -1.89
CA ARG A 116 -7.67 -28.23 -2.95
C ARG A 116 -7.90 -29.71 -3.34
N PRO A 117 -9.16 -30.20 -3.34
CA PRO A 117 -9.49 -31.54 -3.85
C PRO A 117 -9.15 -31.66 -5.34
N GLY A 118 -8.47 -32.74 -5.73
CA GLY A 118 -8.03 -32.96 -7.12
C GLY A 118 -6.55 -32.65 -7.39
N CYS A 119 -5.83 -32.08 -6.41
CA CYS A 119 -4.36 -32.09 -6.35
C CYS A 119 -3.85 -33.51 -6.04
N SER A 120 -4.16 -34.45 -6.93
CA SER A 120 -3.54 -35.77 -6.94
C SER A 120 -2.03 -35.60 -7.15
N LYS A 121 -1.23 -36.40 -6.45
CA LYS A 121 0.25 -36.34 -6.33
C LYS A 121 1.04 -36.47 -7.67
N LYS A 122 0.40 -36.25 -8.83
CA LYS A 122 0.96 -36.39 -10.18
C LYS A 122 0.83 -35.13 -11.05
N LYS A 123 0.05 -34.11 -10.68
CA LYS A 123 0.03 -32.82 -11.40
C LYS A 123 0.51 -31.71 -10.47
N LYS A 124 1.75 -31.26 -10.67
CA LYS A 124 2.24 -30.04 -10.05
C LYS A 124 1.47 -28.88 -10.67
N ASN A 125 0.57 -28.25 -9.92
CA ASN A 125 0.01 -26.97 -10.32
C ASN A 125 1.06 -25.91 -9.95
N LEU A 126 1.61 -25.21 -10.95
CA LEU A 126 2.65 -24.22 -10.69
C LEU A 126 2.02 -22.83 -10.56
N LEU A 127 2.21 -22.21 -9.40
CA LEU A 127 1.97 -20.79 -9.17
C LEU A 127 3.30 -20.05 -9.33
N TYR A 128 3.31 -19.05 -10.20
CA TYR A 128 4.40 -18.08 -10.27
C TYR A 128 3.87 -16.76 -9.71
N VAL A 129 4.54 -16.18 -8.72
CA VAL A 129 4.25 -14.85 -8.21
C VAL A 129 5.45 -13.95 -8.51
N LEU A 130 5.24 -12.94 -9.34
CA LEU A 130 6.21 -11.90 -9.61
C LEU A 130 5.85 -10.69 -8.75
N VAL A 131 6.62 -10.46 -7.68
CA VAL A 131 6.50 -9.24 -6.88
C VAL A 131 7.33 -8.16 -7.54
N VAL A 132 6.65 -7.18 -8.12
CA VAL A 132 7.28 -5.99 -8.69
C VAL A 132 7.51 -5.01 -7.55
N HIS A 133 8.68 -5.10 -6.89
CA HIS A 133 9.11 -4.02 -6.00
C HIS A 133 9.32 -2.76 -6.85
N LEU A 134 8.45 -1.78 -6.70
CA LEU A 134 8.69 -0.41 -7.16
C LEU A 134 9.77 0.23 -6.26
N LEU A 135 11.00 -0.30 -6.28
CA LEU A 135 12.19 0.45 -5.87
C LEU A 135 12.57 1.38 -7.03
N PHE A 136 11.71 2.37 -7.30
CA PHE A 136 12.06 3.50 -8.17
C PHE A 136 12.30 4.73 -7.30
N VAL A 137 13.40 4.70 -6.55
CA VAL A 137 14.02 5.89 -5.96
C VAL A 137 15.53 5.83 -6.24
N SER A 138 15.91 5.74 -7.52
CA SER A 138 17.20 6.25 -8.03
C SER A 138 17.26 6.09 -9.56
N PRO A 139 17.53 7.16 -10.35
CA PRO A 139 17.73 7.05 -11.79
C PRO A 139 18.95 6.17 -12.19
N GLU A 140 19.87 5.88 -11.27
CA GLU A 140 21.15 5.24 -11.59
C GLU A 140 21.13 3.70 -11.58
N LEU A 141 20.03 3.05 -11.16
CA LEU A 141 19.96 1.58 -11.02
C LEU A 141 19.14 0.85 -12.10
N VAL A 142 18.80 1.51 -13.21
CA VAL A 142 18.05 0.95 -14.36
C VAL A 142 18.72 -0.29 -14.97
N HIS A 143 19.98 -0.59 -14.63
CA HIS A 143 20.72 -1.70 -15.25
C HIS A 143 20.89 -2.98 -14.43
N ARG A 144 20.38 -3.06 -13.19
CA ARG A 144 20.38 -4.33 -12.44
C ARG A 144 18.96 -4.82 -12.22
N ARG A 145 18.49 -5.61 -13.20
CA ARG A 145 17.35 -6.53 -13.06
C ARG A 145 17.65 -7.52 -11.93
N LEU A 146 17.29 -7.18 -10.70
CA LEU A 146 17.14 -8.16 -9.63
C LEU A 146 15.85 -8.94 -9.91
N ILE A 147 15.93 -9.85 -10.88
CA ILE A 147 14.92 -10.88 -11.13
C ILE A 147 15.22 -12.00 -10.14
N THR A 148 14.59 -11.97 -8.98
CA THR A 148 14.45 -13.16 -8.14
C THR A 148 13.07 -13.74 -8.42
N PRO A 149 12.94 -14.73 -9.32
CA PRO A 149 11.71 -15.51 -9.40
C PRO A 149 11.62 -16.30 -8.10
N ILE A 150 10.57 -16.06 -7.34
CA ILE A 150 10.22 -16.93 -6.21
C ILE A 150 9.64 -18.20 -6.83
N ILE A 151 10.50 -19.20 -7.04
CA ILE A 151 10.13 -20.54 -7.51
C ILE A 151 9.96 -21.41 -6.26
N PHE A 152 8.74 -21.82 -5.94
CA PHE A 152 8.50 -22.84 -4.90
C PHE A 152 8.03 -24.14 -5.56
N TRP A 153 8.66 -25.25 -5.13
CA TRP A 153 8.52 -26.62 -5.66
C TRP A 153 7.23 -27.32 -5.21
#